data_AF-A0A381IA70-F1
#
_entry.id   AF-A0A381IA70-F1
#
_cell.length_a   1.000
_cell.length_b   1.000
_cell.length_c   1.000
_cell.angle_alpha   90.00
_cell.angle_beta   90.00
_cell.angle_gamma   90.00
#
_symmetry.space_group_name_H-M   'P 1'
#
loop_
_entity.id
_entity.type
_entity.pdbx_description
1 polymer ?
#
loop_
_entity_poly.entity_id
_entity_poly.type
_entity_poly.pdbx_seq_one_letter_code
_entity_poly.pdbx_strand_id
1 'polypeptide(L)'
;MKETELNDSKTVDVLWNGYSITDERKKIVSYTEPYLQNKQIIVTLSDSKINSKADLKDKEVGTQQGSTALDAVEKDKDFMNSLKGGAPVLYDTYDKALRDLEIGRTSAVVGDEVLIRYYMGQKGEDKYKVLKDDLD
;
A
#
# COMPACT_ATOMS: atom_id res chain seq x y z
N MET A 1 13.15 7.43 10.03
CA MET A 1 12.69 6.59 8.89
C MET A 1 13.74 5.51 8.65
N LYS A 2 13.48 4.48 7.84
CA LYS A 2 14.42 3.35 7.67
C LYS A 2 15.80 3.82 7.18
N GLU A 3 15.81 4.86 6.35
CA GLU A 3 16.98 5.50 5.76
C GLU A 3 17.79 6.30 6.78
N THR A 4 17.14 6.80 7.84
CA THR A 4 17.82 7.48 8.96
C THR A 4 18.70 6.49 9.75
N GLU A 5 18.24 5.25 9.92
CA GLU A 5 19.01 4.19 10.58
C GLU A 5 20.26 3.82 9.77
N LEU A 6 20.12 3.80 8.43
CA LEU A 6 21.20 3.46 7.50
C LEU A 6 22.22 4.61 7.30
N ASN A 7 21.75 5.82 7.04
CA ASN A 7 22.60 6.92 6.58
C ASN A 7 23.05 7.86 7.70
N ASP A 8 22.12 8.25 8.58
CA ASP A 8 22.35 9.33 9.55
C ASP A 8 22.92 8.78 10.87
N SER A 9 22.20 7.85 11.47
CA SER A 9 22.56 7.26 12.77
C SER A 9 23.51 6.06 12.63
N LYS A 10 23.57 5.44 11.45
CA LYS A 10 24.46 4.31 11.12
C LYS A 10 24.40 3.17 12.12
N THR A 11 23.19 2.89 12.61
CA THR A 11 22.92 1.77 13.52
C THR A 11 22.85 0.44 12.77
N VAL A 12 22.69 0.48 11.45
CA VAL A 12 22.66 -0.66 10.54
C VAL A 12 23.51 -0.40 9.29
N ASP A 13 24.10 -1.46 8.74
CA ASP A 13 24.86 -1.39 7.48
C ASP A 13 24.01 -1.73 6.24
N VAL A 14 22.93 -2.49 6.42
CA VAL A 14 22.09 -2.99 5.32
C VAL A 14 20.61 -2.99 5.71
N LEU A 15 19.76 -2.51 4.81
CA LEU A 15 18.32 -2.69 4.88
C LEU A 15 17.90 -3.90 4.03
N TRP A 16 17.63 -5.04 4.68
CA TRP A 16 17.09 -6.22 4.00
C TRP A 16 15.61 -6.42 4.36
N ASN A 17 14.74 -5.75 3.62
CA ASN A 17 13.28 -5.91 3.71
C ASN A 17 12.63 -5.64 2.34
N GLY A 18 11.30 -5.66 2.27
CA GLY A 18 10.53 -5.20 1.09
C GLY A 18 10.70 -3.70 0.86
N TYR A 19 11.88 -3.30 0.40
CA TYR A 19 12.29 -1.92 0.17
C TYR A 19 12.27 -1.61 -1.32
N SER A 20 11.14 -1.08 -1.79
CA SER A 20 10.92 -0.79 -3.21
C SER A 20 11.89 0.25 -3.75
N ILE A 21 12.42 -0.02 -4.94
CA ILE A 21 13.31 0.87 -5.69
C ILE A 21 12.49 2.06 -6.21
N THR A 22 12.80 3.27 -5.74
CA THR A 22 12.24 4.52 -6.27
C THR A 22 13.35 5.51 -6.62
N ASP A 23 13.06 6.49 -7.48
CA ASP A 23 14.05 7.47 -7.90
C ASP A 23 14.40 8.45 -6.77
N GLU A 24 13.51 8.77 -5.83
CA GLU A 24 13.91 9.50 -4.62
C GLU A 24 14.88 8.69 -3.78
N ARG A 25 14.58 7.41 -3.53
CA ARG A 25 15.41 6.56 -2.66
C ARG A 25 16.79 6.28 -3.27
N LYS A 26 16.89 6.10 -4.58
CA LYS A 26 18.18 5.95 -5.28
C LYS A 26 19.14 7.11 -5.07
N LYS A 27 18.64 8.31 -4.75
CA LYS A 27 19.49 9.48 -4.46
C LYS A 27 20.16 9.40 -3.08
N ILE A 28 19.61 8.58 -2.18
CA ILE A 28 20.04 8.53 -0.78
C ILE A 28 20.52 7.15 -0.34
N VAL A 29 20.25 6.07 -1.08
CA VAL A 29 20.76 4.72 -0.79
C VAL A 29 21.24 4.01 -2.06
N SER A 30 22.17 3.08 -1.89
CA SER A 30 22.56 2.13 -2.94
C SER A 30 21.69 0.88 -2.88
N TYR A 31 21.37 0.30 -4.04
CA TYR A 31 20.57 -0.91 -4.16
C TYR A 31 21.39 -2.10 -4.68
N THR A 32 20.95 -3.30 -4.33
CA THR A 32 21.35 -4.53 -5.03
C THR A 32 20.61 -4.68 -6.36
N GLU A 33 20.89 -5.75 -7.09
CA GLU A 33 19.96 -6.21 -8.13
C GLU A 33 18.58 -6.53 -7.51
N PRO A 34 17.47 -6.21 -8.21
CA PRO A 34 16.13 -6.53 -7.73
C PRO A 34 15.93 -8.04 -7.68
N TYR A 35 15.47 -8.55 -6.54
CA TYR A 35 15.22 -9.97 -6.32
C TYR A 35 13.72 -10.33 -6.34
N LEU A 36 12.83 -9.34 -6.45
CA LEU A 36 11.38 -9.51 -6.47
C LEU A 36 10.74 -8.38 -7.28
N GLN A 37 9.85 -8.75 -8.20
CA GLN A 37 8.93 -7.80 -8.83
C GLN A 37 7.64 -7.77 -8.01
N ASN A 38 7.16 -6.56 -7.70
CA ASN A 38 5.99 -6.36 -6.86
C ASN A 38 5.04 -5.37 -7.53
N LYS A 39 3.78 -5.35 -7.07
CA LYS A 39 2.76 -4.41 -7.53
C LYS A 39 2.02 -3.72 -6.39
N GLN A 40 1.51 -2.51 -6.61
CA GLN A 40 0.57 -1.83 -5.73
C GLN A 40 -0.86 -2.21 -6.11
N ILE A 41 -1.47 -3.11 -5.32
CA ILE A 41 -2.82 -3.63 -5.59
C ILE A 41 -3.87 -2.91 -4.76
N ILE A 42 -5.11 -2.95 -5.24
CA ILE A 42 -6.30 -2.47 -4.53
C ILE A 42 -7.09 -3.69 -4.02
N VAL A 43 -7.37 -3.73 -2.72
CA VAL A 43 -8.09 -4.84 -2.07
C VAL A 43 -9.35 -4.35 -1.41
N THR A 44 -10.44 -5.09 -1.61
CA THR A 44 -11.75 -4.87 -0.97
C THR A 44 -12.21 -6.15 -0.29
N LEU A 45 -13.31 -6.07 0.48
CA LEU A 45 -14.03 -7.29 0.89
C LEU A 45 -14.61 -8.02 -0.33
N SER A 46 -14.68 -9.34 -0.25
CA SER A 46 -15.14 -10.20 -1.36
C SER A 46 -16.61 -9.99 -1.70
N ASP A 47 -17.44 -9.65 -0.71
CA ASP A 47 -18.87 -9.33 -0.86
C ASP A 47 -19.14 -7.87 -1.27
N SER A 48 -18.10 -7.03 -1.37
CA SER A 48 -18.23 -5.64 -1.80
C SER A 48 -18.71 -5.54 -3.25
N LYS A 49 -19.49 -4.49 -3.53
CA LYS A 49 -19.93 -4.14 -4.90
C LYS A 49 -18.87 -3.38 -5.71
N ILE A 50 -17.74 -3.05 -5.10
CA ILE A 50 -16.61 -2.35 -5.74
C ILE A 50 -15.89 -3.36 -6.64
N ASN A 51 -15.81 -3.10 -7.94
CA ASN A 51 -15.15 -3.99 -8.91
C ASN A 51 -14.06 -3.29 -9.72
N SER A 52 -13.95 -1.98 -9.57
CA SER A 52 -12.97 -1.15 -10.26
C SER A 52 -12.53 0.01 -9.37
N LYS A 53 -11.40 0.62 -9.75
CA LYS A 53 -10.88 1.85 -9.16
C LYS A 53 -11.89 3.01 -9.24
N ALA A 54 -12.69 3.07 -10.30
CA ALA A 54 -13.72 4.09 -10.47
C ALA A 54 -14.84 4.01 -9.40
N ASP A 55 -15.13 2.80 -8.90
CA ASP A 55 -16.14 2.58 -7.85
C ASP A 55 -15.69 3.11 -6.48
N LEU A 56 -14.42 3.52 -6.34
CA LEU A 56 -13.85 4.10 -5.12
C LEU A 56 -14.02 5.62 -5.02
N LYS A 57 -14.64 6.24 -6.03
CA LYS A 57 -15.00 7.65 -5.94
C LYS A 57 -15.87 7.92 -4.70
N ASP A 58 -15.53 8.97 -3.97
CA ASP A 58 -16.15 9.40 -2.72
C ASP A 58 -16.13 8.31 -1.62
N LYS A 59 -15.21 7.34 -1.70
CA LYS A 59 -15.01 6.29 -0.68
C LYS A 59 -13.75 6.52 0.14
N GLU A 60 -13.75 5.97 1.36
CA GLU A 60 -12.55 5.91 2.20
C GLU A 60 -11.65 4.76 1.73
N VAL A 61 -10.39 5.05 1.45
CA VAL A 61 -9.39 4.07 1.01
C VAL A 61 -8.19 4.15 1.94
N GLY A 62 -7.80 3.03 2.54
CA GLY A 62 -6.70 2.95 3.49
C GLY A 62 -5.36 2.64 2.82
N THR A 63 -4.27 3.17 3.36
CA THR A 63 -2.89 2.74 3.05
C THR A 63 -1.97 2.95 4.24
N GLN A 64 -0.75 2.42 4.18
CA GLN A 64 0.26 2.61 5.22
C GLN A 64 1.02 3.92 5.00
N GLN A 65 1.22 4.70 6.07
CA GLN A 65 2.06 5.90 6.04
C GLN A 65 3.50 5.57 5.66
N GLY A 66 4.07 6.33 4.71
CA GLY A 66 5.46 6.15 4.25
C GLY A 66 5.69 4.89 3.40
N SER A 67 4.62 4.29 2.87
CA SER A 67 4.69 3.15 1.93
C SER A 67 4.77 3.63 0.48
N THR A 68 5.26 2.77 -0.43
CA THR A 68 5.19 3.06 -1.86
C THR A 68 3.77 2.99 -2.42
N ALA A 69 2.84 2.34 -1.71
CA ALA A 69 1.42 2.43 -2.00
C ALA A 69 0.88 3.86 -1.82
N LEU A 70 1.33 4.56 -0.76
CA LEU A 70 0.97 5.96 -0.57
C LEU A 70 1.54 6.81 -1.72
N ASP A 71 2.81 6.63 -2.06
CA ASP A 71 3.45 7.34 -3.18
C ASP A 71 2.68 7.10 -4.50
N ALA A 72 2.23 5.86 -4.75
CA ALA A 72 1.45 5.50 -5.93
C ALA A 72 0.07 6.17 -5.95
N VAL A 73 -0.64 6.20 -4.81
CA VAL A 73 -1.90 6.95 -4.67
C VAL A 73 -1.67 8.44 -4.90
N GLU A 74 -0.63 9.03 -4.31
CA GLU A 74 -0.34 10.45 -4.44
C GLU A 74 0.14 10.85 -5.84
N LYS A 75 0.76 9.94 -6.59
CA LYS A 75 1.19 10.15 -7.98
C LYS A 75 -0.02 10.23 -8.92
N ASP A 76 -1.06 9.44 -8.67
CA ASP A 76 -2.33 9.53 -9.38
C ASP A 76 -3.28 10.55 -8.71
N LYS A 77 -3.10 11.82 -9.07
CA LYS A 77 -3.87 12.93 -8.49
C LYS A 77 -5.37 12.82 -8.76
N ASP A 78 -5.77 12.27 -9.90
CA ASP A 78 -7.19 12.13 -10.24
C ASP A 78 -7.84 11.09 -9.32
N PHE A 79 -7.16 9.95 -9.11
CA PHE A 79 -7.61 8.96 -8.16
C PHE A 79 -7.65 9.50 -6.74
N MET A 80 -6.54 10.08 -6.24
CA MET A 80 -6.44 10.62 -4.88
C MET A 80 -7.53 11.66 -4.58
N ASN A 81 -7.73 12.62 -5.50
CA ASN A 81 -8.73 13.67 -5.33
C ASN A 81 -10.16 13.13 -5.43
N SER A 82 -10.38 11.99 -6.09
CA SER A 82 -11.69 11.34 -6.16
C SER A 82 -12.07 10.63 -4.86
N LEU A 83 -11.12 10.35 -3.97
CA LEU A 83 -11.39 9.69 -2.69
C LEU A 83 -12.18 10.59 -1.75
N LYS A 84 -12.88 10.00 -0.78
CA LYS A 84 -13.58 10.77 0.26
C LYS A 84 -12.59 11.65 1.01
N GLY A 85 -12.81 12.96 0.98
CA GLY A 85 -11.91 13.94 1.61
C GLY A 85 -10.64 14.26 0.81
N GLY A 86 -10.50 13.73 -0.41
CA GLY A 86 -9.39 14.03 -1.32
C GLY A 86 -8.04 13.43 -0.91
N ALA A 87 -8.02 12.43 -0.03
CA ALA A 87 -6.81 11.76 0.44
C ALA A 87 -7.13 10.34 0.95
N PRO A 88 -6.14 9.42 0.98
CA PRO A 88 -6.31 8.13 1.64
C PRO A 88 -6.28 8.26 3.17
N VAL A 89 -6.90 7.31 3.85
CA VAL A 89 -6.77 7.12 5.31
C VAL A 89 -5.42 6.47 5.60
N LEU A 90 -4.61 7.11 6.44
CA LEU A 90 -3.27 6.64 6.75
C LEU A 90 -3.25 5.78 8.02
N TYR A 91 -2.54 4.66 7.94
CA TYR A 91 -2.34 3.73 9.04
C TYR A 91 -0.86 3.51 9.32
N ASP A 92 -0.52 3.19 10.58
CA ASP A 92 0.85 2.80 10.93
C ASP A 92 1.24 1.43 10.34
N THR A 93 0.27 0.53 10.18
CA THR A 93 0.49 -0.85 9.71
C THR A 93 -0.65 -1.33 8.81
N TYR A 94 -0.34 -2.24 7.89
CA TYR A 94 -1.35 -2.89 7.05
C TYR A 94 -2.32 -3.78 7.82
N ASP A 95 -1.92 -4.37 8.96
CA ASP A 95 -2.87 -5.09 9.82
C ASP A 95 -3.98 -4.18 10.33
N LYS A 96 -3.66 -2.94 10.74
CA LYS A 96 -4.67 -1.94 11.15
C LYS A 96 -5.54 -1.53 9.96
N ALA A 97 -4.95 -1.27 8.80
CA ALA A 97 -5.69 -0.90 7.59
C ALA A 97 -6.69 -2.00 7.18
N LEU A 98 -6.27 -3.27 7.19
CA LEU A 98 -7.12 -4.41 6.84
C LEU A 98 -8.21 -4.67 7.90
N ARG A 99 -7.95 -4.45 9.19
CA ARG A 99 -9.00 -4.52 10.22
C ARG A 99 -10.08 -3.47 10.01
N ASP A 100 -9.70 -2.25 9.67
CA ASP A 100 -10.66 -1.18 9.38
C ASP A 100 -11.47 -1.46 8.11
N LEU A 101 -10.88 -2.13 7.11
CA LEU A 101 -11.60 -2.65 5.95
C LEU A 101 -12.62 -3.74 6.36
N GLU A 102 -12.21 -4.70 7.20
CA GLU A 102 -13.08 -5.79 7.68
C GLU A 102 -14.31 -5.31 8.44
N ILE A 103 -14.21 -4.21 9.18
CA ILE A 103 -15.34 -3.61 9.91
C ILE A 103 -16.07 -2.52 9.12
N GLY A 104 -15.69 -2.31 7.85
CA GLY A 104 -16.36 -1.41 6.92
C GLY A 104 -16.12 0.08 7.16
N ARG A 105 -15.03 0.46 7.87
CA ARG A 105 -14.61 1.86 7.97
C ARG A 105 -14.03 2.34 6.65
N THR A 106 -13.10 1.57 6.08
CA THR A 106 -12.61 1.81 4.72
C THR A 106 -13.31 0.88 3.74
N SER A 107 -13.41 1.32 2.48
CA SER A 107 -13.99 0.56 1.37
C SER A 107 -12.95 -0.25 0.61
N ALA A 108 -11.67 0.14 0.69
CA ALA A 108 -10.55 -0.57 0.12
C ALA A 108 -9.24 -0.28 0.89
N VAL A 109 -8.24 -1.12 0.66
CA VAL A 109 -6.84 -0.89 1.07
C VAL A 109 -5.94 -0.97 -0.16
N VAL A 110 -4.99 -0.05 -0.29
CA VAL A 110 -3.94 -0.09 -1.31
C VAL A 110 -2.64 -0.54 -0.67
N GLY A 111 -1.97 -1.54 -1.26
CA GLY A 111 -0.69 -2.02 -0.72
C GLY A 111 0.10 -2.92 -1.66
N ASP A 112 1.34 -3.17 -1.28
CA ASP A 112 2.24 -4.12 -1.92
C ASP A 112 1.61 -5.53 -2.00
N GLU A 113 1.53 -6.09 -3.20
CA GLU A 113 0.82 -7.35 -3.50
C GLU A 113 1.27 -8.50 -2.61
N VAL A 114 2.58 -8.73 -2.53
CA VAL A 114 3.13 -9.85 -1.76
C VAL A 114 2.77 -9.72 -0.27
N LEU A 115 2.82 -8.50 0.28
CA LEU A 115 2.52 -8.25 1.68
C LEU A 115 1.02 -8.36 1.97
N ILE A 116 0.18 -7.78 1.13
CA ILE A 116 -1.27 -7.83 1.30
C ILE A 116 -1.78 -9.27 1.14
N ARG A 117 -1.31 -10.03 0.15
CA ARG A 117 -1.66 -11.45 -0.01
C ARG A 117 -1.22 -12.29 1.19
N TYR A 118 -0.03 -12.01 1.76
CA TYR A 118 0.39 -12.66 3.00
C TYR A 118 -0.61 -12.41 4.14
N TYR A 119 -1.04 -11.16 4.36
CA TYR A 119 -2.03 -10.86 5.39
C TYR A 119 -3.41 -11.47 5.10
N MET A 120 -3.85 -11.48 3.84
CA MET A 120 -5.09 -12.13 3.43
C MET A 120 -5.06 -13.63 3.79
N GLY A 121 -3.95 -14.32 3.51
CA GLY A 121 -3.77 -15.73 3.89
C GLY A 121 -3.86 -15.97 5.39
N GLN A 122 -3.37 -15.04 6.23
CA GLN A 122 -3.47 -15.12 7.69
C GLN A 122 -4.88 -14.83 8.22
N LYS A 123 -5.64 -13.97 7.53
CA LYS A 123 -6.96 -13.49 7.97
C LYS A 123 -8.14 -14.27 7.36
N GLY A 124 -7.87 -15.09 6.35
CA GLY A 124 -8.84 -15.84 5.56
C GLY A 124 -8.98 -15.20 4.18
N GLU A 125 -8.32 -15.79 3.18
CA GLU A 125 -8.18 -15.22 1.83
C GLU A 125 -9.54 -14.94 1.16
N ASP A 126 -10.51 -15.82 1.34
CA ASP A 126 -11.86 -15.73 0.76
C ASP A 126 -12.67 -14.50 1.23
N LYS A 127 -12.23 -13.82 2.29
CA LYS A 127 -12.86 -12.58 2.77
C LYS A 127 -12.57 -11.37 1.89
N TYR A 128 -11.55 -11.47 1.04
CA TYR A 128 -11.06 -10.35 0.26
C TYR A 128 -11.13 -10.64 -1.23
N LYS A 129 -11.12 -9.58 -2.04
CA LYS A 129 -10.86 -9.66 -3.46
C LYS A 129 -9.90 -8.56 -3.87
N VAL A 130 -9.01 -8.90 -4.80
CA VAL A 130 -8.09 -7.96 -5.43
C VAL A 130 -8.73 -7.44 -6.71
N LEU A 131 -8.79 -6.12 -6.89
CA LEU A 131 -9.29 -5.53 -8.12
C LEU A 131 -8.31 -5.79 -9.27
N LYS A 132 -8.82 -5.79 -10.51
CA LYS A 132 -7.95 -5.92 -11.70
C LYS A 132 -7.13 -4.65 -11.95
N ASP A 133 -7.62 -3.51 -11.50
CA ASP A 133 -6.91 -2.24 -11.55
C ASP A 133 -5.81 -2.23 -10.48
N ASP A 134 -4.61 -1.79 -10.86
CA ASP A 134 -3.48 -1.53 -9.97
C ASP A 134 -3.06 -0.05 -10.06
N LEU A 135 -2.05 0.34 -9.27
CA LEU A 135 -1.56 1.72 -9.16
C LEU A 135 -0.11 1.90 -9.65
N ASP A 136 0.43 0.91 -10.37
CA ASP A 136 1.77 0.98 -10.97
C ASP A 136 1.78 1.38 -12.45
#